data_AF-A0A9Q7F0E2-F1
#
_entry.id   AF-A0A9Q7F0E2-F1
#
_cell.length_a   1.000
_cell.length_b   1.000
_cell.length_c   1.000
_cell.angle_alpha   90.00
_cell.angle_beta   90.00
_cell.angle_gamma   90.00
#
_symmetry.space_group_name_H-M   'P 1'
#
loop_
_entity.id
_entity.type
_entity.pdbx_description
1 polymer ?
#
loop_
_entity_poly.entity_id
_entity_poly.type
_entity_poly.pdbx_seq_one_letter_code
_entity_poly.pdbx_strand_id
1 'polypeptide(L)'
;MDIYLDFRKGGTFSCPLCGTSGCKVHDSTMKSWRHMNLFQYKAYLHARLPRVDCPSHGIHTAKVPWLGRVAALPCFLRPSPCP
;
A
#
# COMPACT_ATOMS: atom_id res chain seq x y z
N MET A 1 -18.14 3.69 -7.66
CA MET A 1 -17.62 4.92 -7.03
C MET A 1 -16.13 4.70 -6.90
N ASP A 2 -15.36 5.57 -7.52
CA ASP A 2 -13.95 5.31 -7.79
C ASP A 2 -13.14 6.49 -7.26
N ILE A 3 -12.31 6.22 -6.25
CA ILE A 3 -11.49 7.21 -5.57
C ILE A 3 -10.06 7.04 -6.07
N TYR A 4 -9.47 8.10 -6.63
CA TYR A 4 -8.12 8.08 -7.18
C TYR A 4 -7.16 8.83 -6.25
N LEU A 5 -6.08 8.16 -5.85
CA LEU A 5 -5.01 8.72 -5.05
C LEU A 5 -3.71 8.74 -5.88
N ASP A 6 -3.19 9.93 -6.09
CA ASP A 6 -1.93 10.16 -6.78
C ASP A 6 -0.97 10.97 -5.92
N PHE A 7 0.32 10.83 -6.19
CA PHE A 7 1.37 11.64 -5.58
C PHE A 7 1.92 12.66 -6.58
N ARG A 8 2.52 13.73 -6.06
CA ARG A 8 3.17 14.75 -6.89
C ARG A 8 4.33 14.14 -7.66
N LYS A 9 4.35 14.34 -8.99
CA LYS A 9 5.46 13.92 -9.85
C LYS A 9 6.77 14.53 -9.35
N GLY A 10 7.82 13.72 -9.27
CA GLY A 10 9.11 14.13 -8.71
C GLY A 10 9.17 14.17 -7.18
N GLY A 11 8.12 13.70 -6.48
CA GLY A 11 8.17 13.52 -5.03
C GLY A 11 9.24 12.52 -4.62
N THR A 12 9.91 12.79 -3.50
CA THR A 12 10.86 11.87 -2.88
C THR A 12 10.17 11.06 -1.79
N PHE A 13 10.49 9.78 -1.67
CA PHE A 13 9.91 8.89 -0.68
C PHE A 13 11.00 8.23 0.17
N SER A 14 10.61 7.70 1.32
CA SER A 14 11.51 6.92 2.17
C SER A 14 11.54 5.45 1.73
N CYS A 15 12.72 4.85 1.77
CA CYS A 15 12.86 3.42 1.53
C CYS A 15 12.17 2.61 2.64
N PRO A 16 11.34 1.60 2.30
CA PRO A 16 10.62 0.81 3.30
C PRO A 16 11.52 -0.08 4.16
N LEU A 17 12.77 -0.35 3.74
CA LEU A 17 13.71 -1.24 4.43
C LEU A 17 14.67 -0.49 5.36
N CYS A 18 15.35 0.54 4.85
CA CYS A 18 16.32 1.31 5.63
C CYS A 18 15.77 2.63 6.21
N GLY A 19 14.60 3.09 5.75
CA GLY A 19 14.04 4.37 6.18
C GLY A 19 14.75 5.60 5.62
N THR A 20 15.78 5.44 4.77
CA THR A 20 16.49 6.57 4.13
C THR A 20 15.50 7.44 3.37
N SER A 21 15.45 8.73 3.71
CA SER A 21 14.64 9.74 3.03
C SER A 21 15.36 10.24 1.77
N GLY A 22 14.59 10.79 0.81
CA GLY A 22 15.15 11.36 -0.41
C GLY A 22 15.35 10.39 -1.57
N CYS A 23 14.86 9.15 -1.48
CA CYS A 23 14.93 8.22 -2.61
C CYS A 23 14.02 8.71 -3.75
N LYS A 24 14.57 8.71 -4.98
CA LYS A 24 13.83 9.07 -6.19
C LYS A 24 12.88 7.94 -6.57
N VAL A 25 11.73 8.32 -7.13
CA VAL A 25 10.79 7.38 -7.73
C VAL A 25 11.36 6.94 -9.08
N HIS A 26 11.57 5.64 -9.24
CA HIS A 26 11.97 5.03 -10.52
C HIS A 26 10.72 4.77 -11.36
N ASP A 27 9.83 3.93 -10.84
CA ASP A 27 8.58 3.55 -11.48
C ASP A 27 7.40 3.83 -10.58
N SER A 28 6.21 3.75 -11.16
CA SER A 28 4.97 3.83 -10.42
C SER A 28 4.03 2.72 -10.87
N THR A 29 3.40 2.06 -9.91
CA THR A 29 2.45 0.97 -10.19
C THR A 29 1.10 1.36 -9.66
N MET A 30 0.07 1.29 -10.50
CA MET A 30 -1.30 1.51 -10.09
C MET A 30 -1.82 0.25 -9.38
N LYS A 31 -2.38 0.42 -8.18
CA LYS A 31 -3.06 -0.65 -7.46
C LYS A 31 -4.47 -0.21 -7.09
N SER A 32 -5.39 -1.15 -7.17
CA SER A 32 -6.79 -0.96 -6.84
C SER A 32 -7.17 -1.84 -5.65
N TRP A 33 -7.83 -1.28 -4.65
CA TRP A 33 -8.40 -2.02 -3.52
C TRP A 33 -9.90 -1.83 -3.48
N ARG A 34 -10.62 -2.89 -3.12
CA ARG A 34 -12.04 -2.80 -2.83
C ARG A 34 -12.21 -2.29 -1.41
N HIS A 35 -12.90 -1.16 -1.26
CA HIS A 35 -13.33 -0.69 0.05
C HIS A 35 -14.72 -1.26 0.36
N MET A 36 -15.15 -1.15 1.62
CA MET A 36 -16.55 -1.37 1.96
C MET A 36 -17.43 -0.43 1.12
N ASN A 37 -18.64 -0.86 0.80
CA ASN A 37 -19.55 -0.05 -0.01
C ASN A 37 -19.78 1.30 0.69
N LEU A 38 -19.62 2.39 -0.05
CA LEU A 38 -20.11 3.70 0.39
C LEU A 38 -21.61 3.72 0.14
N PHE A 39 -22.37 3.48 1.20
CA PHE A 39 -23.83 3.31 1.15
C PHE A 39 -24.22 2.15 0.22
N GLN A 40 -25.03 2.44 -0.80
CA GLN A 40 -25.55 1.48 -1.77
C GLN A 40 -24.58 1.24 -2.94
N TYR A 41 -23.46 1.96 -2.99
CA TYR A 41 -22.54 1.92 -4.12
C TYR A 41 -21.25 1.16 -3.80
N LYS A 42 -20.80 0.36 -4.78
CA LYS A 42 -19.47 -0.26 -4.73
C LYS A 42 -18.41 0.83 -4.77
N ALA A 43 -17.47 0.77 -3.82
CA ALA A 43 -16.38 1.71 -3.70
C ALA A 43 -15.03 1.03 -4.01
N TYR A 44 -14.29 1.62 -4.95
CA TYR A 44 -12.95 1.19 -5.33
C TYR A 44 -11.97 2.32 -5.08
N LEU A 45 -10.85 1.99 -4.44
CA LEU A 45 -9.74 2.90 -4.19
C LEU A 45 -8.61 2.54 -5.15
N HIS A 46 -8.26 3.45 -6.04
CA HIS A 46 -7.16 3.33 -6.96
C HIS A 46 -6.03 4.24 -6.50
N ALA A 47 -4.87 3.70 -6.15
CA ALA A 47 -3.71 4.51 -5.78
C ALA A 47 -2.49 4.16 -6.64
N ARG A 48 -1.78 5.20 -7.06
CA ARG A 48 -0.48 5.06 -7.69
C ARG A 48 0.59 4.91 -6.61
N LEU A 49 1.25 3.75 -6.59
CA LEU A 49 2.31 3.44 -5.66
C LEU A 49 3.68 3.73 -6.26
N PRO A 50 4.48 4.60 -5.62
CA PRO A 50 5.84 4.85 -6.07
C PRO A 50 6.73 3.66 -5.75
N ARG A 51 7.49 3.20 -6.74
CA ARG A 51 8.63 2.31 -6.56
C ARG A 51 9.87 3.17 -6.45
N VAL A 52 10.49 3.15 -5.27
CA VAL A 52 11.69 3.90 -4.95
C VAL A 52 12.91 3.08 -5.30
N ASP A 53 13.90 3.72 -5.91
CA ASP A 53 15.22 3.13 -6.08
C ASP A 53 16.10 3.52 -4.90
N CYS A 54 16.51 2.52 -4.12
CA CYS A 54 17.37 2.69 -2.97
C CYS A 54 18.76 2.13 -3.31
N PRO A 55 19.85 2.90 -3.13
CA PRO A 55 21.19 2.46 -3.53
C PRO A 55 21.68 1.21 -2.77
N SER A 56 21.14 0.94 -1.58
CA SER A 56 21.54 -0.20 -0.75
C SER A 56 20.66 -1.43 -0.89
N HIS A 57 19.39 -1.27 -1.30
CA HIS A 57 18.41 -2.37 -1.32
C HIS A 57 17.78 -2.61 -2.70
N GLY A 58 18.04 -1.74 -3.67
CA GLY A 58 17.42 -1.77 -5.00
C GLY A 58 16.01 -1.16 -5.03
N ILE A 59 15.21 -1.60 -6.01
CA ILE A 59 13.90 -1.03 -6.31
C ILE A 59 12.81 -1.66 -5.46
N HIS A 60 12.24 -0.88 -4.53
CA HIS A 60 11.17 -1.34 -3.62
C HIS A 60 9.91 -0.48 -3.73
N THR A 61 8.75 -1.08 -3.48
CA THR A 61 7.49 -0.30 -3.43
C THR A 61 7.39 0.43 -2.09
N ALA A 62 7.13 1.73 -2.12
CA ALA A 62 6.98 2.52 -0.89
C ALA A 62 5.87 1.94 0.00
N LYS A 63 6.09 1.98 1.32
CA LYS A 63 5.12 1.49 2.29
C LYS A 63 3.91 2.41 2.32
N VAL A 64 2.74 1.81 2.21
CA VAL A 64 1.47 2.52 2.26
C VAL A 64 0.92 2.44 3.68
N PRO A 65 0.80 3.55 4.42
CA PRO A 65 0.50 3.50 5.85
C PRO A 65 -0.91 2.97 6.16
N TRP A 66 -1.89 3.19 5.28
CA TRP A 66 -3.27 2.70 5.46
C TRP A 66 -3.46 1.24 5.03
N LEU A 67 -2.54 0.68 4.25
CA LEU A 67 -2.46 -0.76 4.05
C LEU A 67 -1.73 -1.32 5.27
N GLY A 68 -2.47 -1.38 6.38
CA GLY A 68 -2.02 -2.06 7.57
C GLY A 68 -1.54 -3.47 7.23
N ARG A 69 -0.67 -4.03 8.08
CA ARG A 69 -0.40 -5.46 8.04
C ARG A 69 -1.73 -6.16 8.32
N VAL A 70 -2.38 -6.71 7.29
CA VAL A 70 -3.20 -7.88 7.52
C VAL A 70 -2.20 -8.97 7.85
N ALA A 71 -1.83 -9.06 9.13
CA ALA A 71 -1.25 -10.27 9.64
C ALA A 71 -2.28 -11.35 9.29
N ALA A 72 -1.94 -12.19 8.32
CA ALA A 72 -2.59 -13.48 8.19
C ALA A 72 -2.33 -14.17 9.52
N LEU A 73 -3.24 -14.01 10.48
CA LEU A 73 -3.23 -14.86 11.65
C LEU A 73 -3.37 -16.27 11.10
N PRO A 74 -2.41 -17.17 11.32
CA PRO A 74 -2.58 -18.56 10.96
C PRO A 74 -3.86 -19.06 11.64
N CYS A 75 -4.67 -19.86 10.94
CA CYS A 75 -5.95 -20.39 11.43
C CYS A 75 -5.87 -21.06 12.82
N PHE A 76 -4.67 -21.44 13.27
CA PHE A 76 -4.38 -22.07 14.56
C PHE A 76 -4.61 -21.19 15.80
N LEU A 77 -4.84 -19.88 15.66
CA LEU A 77 -5.10 -18.98 16.80
C LEU A 77 -6.56 -18.55 16.95
N ARG A 78 -7.52 -19.18 16.26
CA ARG A 78 -8.94 -18.96 16.58
C ARG A 78 -9.31 -19.76 17.85
N PRO A 79 -9.67 -19.10 18.97
CA PRO A 79 -10.23 -19.82 20.11
C PRO A 79 -11.66 -20.25 19.75
N SER A 80 -11.79 -21.55 19.49
CA SER A 80 -13.00 -22.39 19.37
C SER A 80 -14.14 -21.97 18.42
N PRO A 81 -14.75 -22.93 17.69
CA PRO A 81 -16.07 -22.74 17.12
C PRO A 81 -17.16 -22.87 18.21
N CYS A 82 -18.11 -21.94 18.24
CA CYS A 82 -19.44 -22.13 18.83
C CYS A 82 -20.46 -22.06 17.67
N PRO A 83 -21.59 -22.78 17.69
CA PRO A 83 -22.00 -23.92 18.52
C PRO A 83 -21.76 -25.28 17.85
#